data_AF-A0A960R9J5-F1
#
_entry.id   AF-A0A960R9J5-F1
#
_cell.length_a   1.000
_cell.length_b   1.000
_cell.length_c   1.000
_cell.angle_alpha   90.00
_cell.angle_beta   90.00
_cell.angle_gamma   90.00
#
_symmetry.space_group_name_H-M   'P 1'
#
loop_
_entity.id
_entity.type
_entity.pdbx_description
1 polymer ?
#
loop_
_entity_poly.entity_id
_entity_poly.type
_entity_poly.pdbx_seq_one_letter_code
_entity_poly.pdbx_strand_id
1 'polypeptide(L)'
;MTWLDFAVLILYFAGMIAIGLWAMRRVKGQEDYLMGGRGFGKFLQTFAAFGSGTGAHEPVTVGRTAWTSGLSGVWSALMWLFVTPFYWIIGVWYRRMRHLTLGDWFVERYDSRALGVAYSAFAIVFYMFFLSTMFSAIAKFSVPLLGFESIGGIDVKFILVPAIAVIVVLYGVLGGLTAAYYTDLIQGLLIILLSVLLIPFGLWSLVKSFGDPATMGVMDGFRILHERVASDYFSLFSGPSAGEFPVKYIVSLTLLGLVGIVVQPHFIATGGGSAKSEDEARIGLVVGNFLKRLCTAGWAITALIALALLAGNAEIAADPDRVWGV
;
A
#
# COMPACT_ATOMS: atom_id res chain seq x y z
N MET A 1 -4.46 22.74 8.34
CA MET A 1 -5.27 22.50 7.12
C MET A 1 -6.04 23.75 6.75
N THR A 2 -6.16 24.03 5.46
CA THR A 2 -7.02 25.08 4.90
C THR A 2 -8.42 24.54 4.61
N TRP A 3 -9.41 25.41 4.39
CA TRP A 3 -10.77 24.99 4.01
C TRP A 3 -10.81 24.22 2.68
N LEU A 4 -9.86 24.50 1.78
CA LEU A 4 -9.68 23.79 0.51
C LEU A 4 -9.31 22.32 0.74
N ASP A 5 -8.45 22.03 1.73
CA ASP A 5 -8.03 20.67 2.03
C ASP A 5 -9.23 19.81 2.49
N PHE A 6 -10.08 20.37 3.34
CA PHE A 6 -11.31 19.70 3.78
C PHE A 6 -12.29 19.49 2.61
N ALA A 7 -12.43 20.46 1.72
CA ALA A 7 -13.28 20.32 0.53
C ALA A 7 -12.79 19.19 -0.38
N VAL A 8 -11.47 19.07 -0.59
CA VAL A 8 -10.87 17.97 -1.37
C VAL A 8 -11.10 16.61 -0.71
N LEU A 9 -10.94 16.51 0.61
CA LEU A 9 -11.19 15.26 1.36
C LEU A 9 -12.66 14.84 1.29
N ILE A 10 -13.59 15.78 1.48
CA ILE A 10 -15.03 15.50 1.36
C ILE A 10 -15.39 15.04 -0.05
N LEU A 11 -14.86 15.73 -1.07
CA LEU A 11 -15.09 15.36 -2.47
C LEU A 11 -14.54 13.96 -2.78
N TYR A 12 -13.36 13.63 -2.26
CA TYR A 12 -12.76 12.32 -2.38
C TYR A 12 -13.66 11.23 -1.77
N PHE A 13 -14.04 11.36 -0.49
CA PHE A 13 -14.89 10.37 0.18
C PHE A 13 -16.28 10.25 -0.47
N ALA A 14 -16.87 11.38 -0.89
CA ALA A 14 -18.14 11.38 -1.63
C ALA A 14 -18.02 10.64 -2.97
N GLY A 15 -16.91 10.81 -3.69
CA GLY A 15 -16.61 10.08 -4.92
C GLY A 15 -16.52 8.57 -4.69
N MET A 16 -15.84 8.14 -3.61
CA MET A 16 -15.72 6.72 -3.27
C MET A 16 -17.07 6.09 -2.93
N ILE A 17 -17.90 6.79 -2.16
CA ILE A 17 -19.26 6.35 -1.85
C ILE A 17 -20.11 6.27 -3.13
N ALA A 18 -20.01 7.27 -4.01
CA ALA A 18 -20.74 7.28 -5.28
C ALA A 18 -20.38 6.08 -6.17
N ILE A 19 -19.10 5.69 -6.22
CA ILE A 19 -18.64 4.49 -6.93
C ILE A 19 -19.23 3.23 -6.29
N GLY A 20 -19.22 3.14 -4.95
CA GLY A 20 -19.84 2.03 -4.23
C GLY A 20 -21.33 1.87 -4.55
N LEU A 21 -22.08 2.98 -4.49
CA LEU A 21 -23.52 3.01 -4.80
C LEU A 21 -23.81 2.70 -6.28
N TRP A 22 -22.95 3.15 -7.20
CA TRP A 22 -23.07 2.81 -8.62
C TRP A 22 -22.79 1.33 -8.88
N ALA A 23 -21.74 0.78 -8.27
CA ALA A 23 -21.36 -0.62 -8.40
C ALA A 23 -22.40 -1.56 -7.79
N MET A 24 -23.04 -1.16 -6.67
CA MET A 24 -24.13 -1.90 -6.05
C MET A 24 -25.23 -2.26 -7.05
N ARG A 25 -25.61 -1.30 -7.92
CA ARG A 25 -26.67 -1.51 -8.92
C ARG A 25 -26.31 -2.57 -9.97
N ARG A 26 -25.04 -2.96 -10.07
CA ARG A 26 -24.55 -3.99 -11.00
C ARG A 26 -24.43 -5.37 -10.35
N VAL A 27 -24.52 -5.47 -9.02
CA VAL A 27 -24.45 -6.75 -8.31
C VAL A 27 -25.81 -7.45 -8.39
N LYS A 28 -25.89 -8.56 -9.13
CA LYS A 28 -27.12 -9.37 -9.24
C LYS A 28 -27.00 -10.74 -8.56
N GLY A 29 -25.78 -11.20 -8.29
CA GLY A 29 -25.52 -12.48 -7.63
C GLY A 29 -24.15 -12.57 -6.97
N GLN A 30 -23.84 -13.74 -6.41
CA GLN A 30 -22.59 -13.99 -5.68
C GLN A 30 -21.34 -13.86 -6.58
N GLU A 31 -21.42 -14.30 -7.85
CA GLU A 31 -20.30 -14.17 -8.79
C GLU A 31 -20.01 -12.70 -9.14
N ASP A 32 -21.05 -11.88 -9.30
CA ASP A 32 -20.88 -10.43 -9.51
C ASP A 32 -20.28 -9.76 -8.28
N TYR A 33 -20.71 -10.19 -7.09
CA TYR A 33 -20.24 -9.65 -5.83
C TYR A 33 -18.78 -10.01 -5.52
N LEU A 34 -18.43 -11.29 -5.63
CA LEU A 34 -17.11 -11.82 -5.23
C LEU A 34 -16.07 -11.77 -6.36
N MET A 35 -16.50 -11.86 -7.62
CA MET A 35 -15.61 -11.97 -8.79
C MET A 35 -15.84 -10.87 -9.84
N GLY A 36 -16.79 -9.95 -9.64
CA GLY A 36 -17.05 -8.85 -10.57
C GLY A 36 -17.46 -9.32 -11.97
N GLY A 37 -18.12 -10.47 -12.07
CA GLY A 37 -18.51 -11.07 -13.35
C GLY A 37 -17.34 -11.53 -14.23
N ARG A 38 -16.12 -11.61 -13.67
CA ARG A 38 -14.90 -12.06 -14.35
C ARG A 38 -14.59 -11.32 -15.66
N GLY A 39 -14.97 -10.04 -15.72
CA GLY A 39 -14.92 -9.22 -16.93
C GLY A 39 -13.75 -8.23 -16.96
N PHE A 40 -12.89 -8.21 -15.95
CA PHE A 40 -11.90 -7.15 -15.81
C PHE A 40 -10.72 -7.33 -16.79
N GLY A 41 -10.41 -6.27 -17.54
CA GLY A 41 -9.22 -6.20 -18.40
C GLY A 41 -7.95 -5.82 -17.64
N LYS A 42 -6.79 -5.88 -18.31
CA LYS A 42 -5.44 -5.65 -17.75
C LYS A 42 -5.35 -4.38 -16.94
N PHE A 43 -5.93 -3.28 -17.43
CA PHE A 43 -5.78 -1.99 -16.78
C PHE A 43 -6.37 -2.01 -15.37
N LEU A 44 -7.61 -2.47 -15.24
CA LEU A 44 -8.28 -2.53 -13.94
C LEU A 44 -7.65 -3.62 -13.05
N GLN A 45 -7.17 -4.72 -13.65
CA GLN A 45 -6.43 -5.75 -12.91
C GLN A 45 -5.07 -5.27 -12.40
N THR A 46 -4.36 -4.44 -13.17
CA THR A 46 -3.12 -3.80 -12.75
C THR A 46 -3.34 -2.94 -11.52
N PHE A 47 -4.37 -2.12 -11.52
CA PHE A 47 -4.66 -1.26 -10.39
C PHE A 47 -5.25 -2.02 -9.20
N ALA A 48 -6.04 -3.07 -9.42
CA ALA A 48 -6.49 -3.95 -8.35
C ALA A 48 -5.31 -4.65 -7.66
N ALA A 49 -4.38 -5.23 -8.43
CA ALA A 49 -3.18 -5.85 -7.88
C ALA A 49 -2.25 -4.83 -7.19
N PHE A 50 -2.15 -3.61 -7.76
CA PHE A 50 -1.41 -2.52 -7.15
C PHE A 50 -2.04 -2.07 -5.82
N GLY A 51 -3.35 -1.82 -5.80
CA GLY A 51 -4.09 -1.33 -4.65
C GLY A 51 -4.18 -2.37 -3.53
N SER A 52 -4.48 -3.63 -3.85
CA SER A 52 -4.50 -4.73 -2.87
C SER A 52 -3.11 -4.97 -2.26
N GLY A 53 -2.06 -4.75 -3.04
CA GLY A 53 -0.69 -4.80 -2.56
C GLY A 53 -0.26 -3.54 -1.80
N THR A 54 -0.89 -2.39 -2.00
CA THR A 54 -0.42 -1.08 -1.52
C THR A 54 -1.37 -0.47 -0.51
N GLY A 55 -1.22 -0.84 0.76
CA GLY A 55 -1.97 -0.23 1.85
C GLY A 55 -1.34 1.08 2.34
N ALA A 56 -2.11 1.88 3.07
CA ALA A 56 -1.64 3.13 3.69
C ALA A 56 -0.45 2.95 4.64
N HIS A 57 -0.22 1.73 5.15
CA HIS A 57 0.92 1.40 5.98
C HIS A 57 2.26 1.29 5.22
N GLU A 58 2.25 1.05 3.91
CA GLU A 58 3.48 0.79 3.13
C GLU A 58 4.38 2.02 3.05
N PRO A 59 3.90 3.22 2.67
CA PRO A 59 4.74 4.41 2.67
C PRO A 59 5.32 4.69 4.06
N VAL A 60 4.48 4.58 5.11
CA VAL A 60 4.89 4.78 6.50
C VAL A 60 6.01 3.80 6.89
N THR A 61 5.85 2.51 6.57
CA THR A 61 6.85 1.47 6.88
C THR A 61 8.15 1.69 6.11
N VAL A 62 8.07 2.03 4.82
CA VAL A 62 9.25 2.31 3.99
C VAL A 62 9.97 3.56 4.47
N GLY A 63 9.23 4.60 4.88
CA GLY A 63 9.86 5.80 5.44
C GLY A 63 10.49 5.56 6.80
N ARG A 64 9.82 4.83 7.70
CA ARG A 64 10.37 4.40 8.99
C ARG A 64 11.69 3.66 8.81
N THR A 65 11.69 2.62 7.97
CA THR A 65 12.87 1.79 7.71
C THR A 65 13.96 2.56 6.98
N ALA A 66 13.60 3.46 6.06
CA ALA A 66 14.58 4.32 5.39
C ALA A 66 15.19 5.37 6.34
N TRP A 67 14.43 5.83 7.33
CA TRP A 67 14.93 6.72 8.37
C TRP A 67 15.92 6.03 9.31
N THR A 68 15.64 4.79 9.74
CA THR A 68 16.51 4.04 10.68
C THR A 68 17.69 3.36 10.01
N SER A 69 17.51 2.86 8.79
CA SER A 69 18.46 1.98 8.10
C SER A 69 18.96 2.54 6.76
N GLY A 70 18.57 3.76 6.40
CA GLY A 70 18.89 4.35 5.10
C GLY A 70 18.26 3.58 3.94
N LEU A 71 18.86 3.67 2.77
CA LEU A 71 18.36 3.05 1.54
C LEU A 71 18.25 1.52 1.66
N SER A 72 19.03 0.88 2.54
CA SER A 72 18.88 -0.55 2.84
C SER A 72 17.50 -0.91 3.43
N GLY A 73 16.81 0.04 4.06
CA GLY A 73 15.44 -0.14 4.57
C GLY A 73 14.41 -0.43 3.48
N VAL A 74 14.70 -0.08 2.22
CA VAL A 74 13.82 -0.34 1.07
C VAL A 74 13.55 -1.85 0.86
N TRP A 75 14.44 -2.72 1.34
CA TRP A 75 14.28 -4.17 1.27
C TRP A 75 13.09 -4.71 2.06
N SER A 76 12.59 -3.94 3.04
CA SER A 76 11.31 -4.21 3.73
C SER A 76 10.13 -4.40 2.76
N ALA A 77 10.21 -3.78 1.58
CA ALA A 77 9.19 -3.86 0.55
C ALA A 77 9.72 -4.44 -0.77
N LEU A 78 10.98 -4.20 -1.15
CA LEU A 78 11.56 -4.70 -2.42
C LEU A 78 11.79 -6.20 -2.47
N MET A 79 11.84 -6.92 -1.35
CA MET A 79 11.95 -8.39 -1.35
C MET A 79 10.86 -9.08 -2.20
N TRP A 80 9.67 -8.46 -2.30
CA TRP A 80 8.58 -8.93 -3.16
C TRP A 80 8.87 -8.83 -4.67
N LEU A 81 9.91 -8.12 -5.08
CA LEU A 81 10.35 -8.07 -6.47
C LEU A 81 10.69 -9.48 -6.98
N PHE A 82 11.32 -10.31 -6.15
CA PHE A 82 11.67 -11.69 -6.51
C PHE A 82 10.45 -12.62 -6.58
N VAL A 83 9.33 -12.23 -5.97
CA VAL A 83 8.04 -12.94 -6.07
C VAL A 83 7.34 -12.61 -7.39
N THR A 84 7.61 -11.44 -7.97
CA THR A 84 6.89 -10.90 -9.13
C THR A 84 6.90 -11.81 -10.37
N PRO A 85 8.02 -12.48 -10.76
CA PRO A 85 8.01 -13.42 -11.88
C PRO A 85 7.03 -14.59 -11.68
N PHE A 86 6.81 -15.03 -10.44
CA PHE A 86 5.91 -16.15 -10.15
C PHE A 86 4.44 -15.77 -10.34
N TYR A 87 4.09 -14.48 -10.20
CA TYR A 87 2.75 -13.99 -10.52
C TYR A 87 2.35 -14.23 -11.97
N TRP A 88 3.31 -14.24 -12.90
CA TRP A 88 3.05 -14.59 -14.29
C TRP A 88 2.50 -16.02 -14.42
N ILE A 89 2.94 -16.94 -13.56
CA ILE A 89 2.49 -18.35 -13.58
C ILE A 89 1.18 -18.47 -12.77
N ILE A 90 1.16 -17.89 -11.58
CA ILE A 90 0.07 -18.00 -10.62
C ILE A 90 -1.23 -17.39 -11.16
N GLY A 91 -1.14 -16.28 -11.92
CA GLY A 91 -2.30 -15.61 -12.50
C GLY A 91 -3.20 -16.52 -13.33
N VAL A 92 -2.59 -17.47 -14.04
CA VAL A 92 -3.33 -18.45 -14.85
C VAL A 92 -4.01 -19.50 -14.01
N TRP A 93 -3.37 -19.92 -12.93
CA TRP A 93 -3.94 -20.93 -12.06
C TRP A 93 -5.26 -20.43 -11.44
N TYR A 94 -5.28 -19.21 -10.89
CA TYR A 94 -6.52 -18.62 -10.37
C TYR A 94 -7.58 -18.44 -11.43
N ARG A 95 -7.18 -18.04 -12.64
CA ARG A 95 -8.13 -17.90 -13.75
C ARG A 95 -8.78 -19.22 -14.14
N ARG A 96 -8.04 -20.34 -14.04
CA ARG A 96 -8.51 -21.70 -14.37
C ARG A 96 -9.30 -22.37 -13.25
N MET A 97 -8.96 -22.10 -11.99
CA MET A 97 -9.60 -22.72 -10.82
C MET A 97 -11.11 -22.44 -10.75
N ARG A 98 -11.57 -21.27 -11.20
CA ARG A 98 -12.99 -20.87 -11.25
C ARG A 98 -13.78 -21.02 -9.94
N HIS A 99 -13.11 -21.20 -8.80
CA HIS A 99 -13.71 -21.10 -7.48
C HIS A 99 -14.02 -19.63 -7.12
N LEU A 100 -14.92 -19.43 -6.16
CA LEU A 100 -15.27 -18.11 -5.64
C LEU A 100 -14.37 -17.74 -4.45
N THR A 101 -14.07 -18.71 -3.59
CA THR A 101 -13.19 -18.51 -2.43
C THR A 101 -12.06 -19.55 -2.39
N LEU A 102 -10.96 -19.22 -1.70
CA LEU A 102 -9.91 -20.20 -1.42
C LEU A 102 -10.41 -21.33 -0.51
N GLY A 103 -11.41 -21.07 0.34
CA GLY A 103 -12.06 -22.10 1.14
C GLY A 103 -12.68 -23.19 0.27
N ASP A 104 -13.41 -22.81 -0.79
CA ASP A 104 -13.99 -23.76 -1.75
C ASP A 104 -12.92 -24.62 -2.42
N TRP A 105 -11.78 -24.02 -2.75
CA TRP A 105 -10.65 -24.76 -3.31
C TRP A 105 -10.07 -25.79 -2.33
N PHE A 106 -9.97 -25.46 -1.03
CA PHE A 106 -9.54 -26.43 -0.02
C PHE A 106 -10.54 -27.59 0.14
N VAL A 107 -11.84 -27.32 0.04
CA VAL A 107 -12.86 -28.38 0.07
C VAL A 107 -12.71 -29.30 -1.13
N GLU A 108 -12.59 -28.76 -2.34
CA GLU A 108 -12.45 -29.55 -3.57
C GLU A 108 -11.12 -30.34 -3.60
N ARG A 109 -10.02 -29.70 -3.21
CA ARG A 109 -8.68 -30.29 -3.34
C ARG A 109 -8.44 -31.46 -2.38
N TYR A 110 -9.03 -31.40 -1.18
CA TYR A 110 -8.82 -32.34 -0.09
C TYR A 110 -10.08 -33.13 0.29
N ASP A 111 -11.18 -32.96 -0.45
CA ASP A 111 -12.49 -33.56 -0.22
C ASP A 111 -12.98 -33.43 1.24
N SER A 112 -12.66 -32.29 1.88
CA SER A 112 -12.88 -32.07 3.30
C SER A 112 -13.48 -30.70 3.58
N ARG A 113 -14.77 -30.71 3.95
CA ARG A 113 -15.49 -29.49 4.39
C ARG A 113 -14.86 -28.89 5.64
N ALA A 114 -14.36 -29.72 6.55
CA ALA A 114 -13.72 -29.27 7.77
C ALA A 114 -12.48 -28.41 7.48
N LEU A 115 -11.71 -28.77 6.45
CA LEU A 115 -10.52 -28.01 6.06
C LEU A 115 -10.87 -26.65 5.46
N GLY A 116 -11.90 -26.58 4.61
CA GLY A 116 -12.39 -25.31 4.06
C GLY A 116 -12.91 -24.36 5.15
N VAL A 117 -13.62 -24.89 6.14
CA VAL A 117 -14.09 -24.12 7.32
C VAL A 117 -12.90 -23.65 8.16
N ALA A 118 -11.93 -24.53 8.44
CA ALA A 118 -10.73 -24.18 9.20
C ALA A 118 -9.93 -23.06 8.53
N TYR A 119 -9.75 -23.14 7.20
CA TYR A 119 -9.11 -22.09 6.42
C TYR A 119 -9.89 -20.77 6.49
N SER A 120 -11.22 -20.82 6.35
CA SER A 120 -12.06 -19.62 6.40
C SER A 120 -12.02 -18.95 7.78
N ALA A 121 -12.02 -19.72 8.86
CA ALA A 121 -11.85 -19.20 10.22
C ALA A 121 -10.47 -18.56 10.41
N PHE A 122 -9.41 -19.23 9.95
CA PHE A 122 -8.06 -18.67 9.96
C PHE A 122 -7.98 -17.36 9.17
N ALA A 123 -8.55 -17.32 7.98
CA ALA A 123 -8.60 -16.14 7.11
C ALA A 123 -9.26 -14.94 7.79
N ILE A 124 -10.40 -15.13 8.47
CA ILE A 124 -11.10 -14.07 9.21
C ILE A 124 -10.21 -13.50 10.32
N VAL A 125 -9.62 -14.37 11.13
CA VAL A 125 -8.74 -13.96 12.23
C VAL A 125 -7.51 -13.22 11.70
N PHE A 126 -6.87 -13.77 10.67
CA PHE A 126 -5.72 -13.15 10.02
C PHE A 126 -6.04 -11.74 9.49
N TYR A 127 -7.17 -11.58 8.77
CA TYR A 127 -7.57 -10.27 8.25
C TYR A 127 -8.00 -9.28 9.33
N MET A 128 -8.53 -9.75 10.47
CA MET A 128 -8.83 -8.89 11.60
C MET A 128 -7.55 -8.22 12.14
N PHE A 129 -6.48 -9.00 12.31
CA PHE A 129 -5.17 -8.46 12.71
C PHE A 129 -4.57 -7.58 11.62
N PHE A 130 -4.60 -8.04 10.37
CA PHE A 130 -4.04 -7.29 9.24
C PHE A 130 -4.71 -5.93 9.09
N LEU A 131 -6.03 -5.87 9.12
CA LEU A 131 -6.80 -4.63 8.99
C LEU A 131 -6.58 -3.68 10.19
N SER A 132 -6.41 -4.23 11.41
CA SER A 132 -6.05 -3.45 12.59
C SER A 132 -4.73 -2.67 12.41
N THR A 133 -3.72 -3.30 11.81
CA THR A 133 -2.44 -2.62 11.51
C THR A 133 -2.62 -1.48 10.48
N MET A 134 -3.48 -1.67 9.47
CA MET A 134 -3.78 -0.64 8.47
C MET A 134 -4.44 0.59 9.09
N PHE A 135 -5.45 0.39 9.94
CA PHE A 135 -6.13 1.49 10.62
C PHE A 135 -5.21 2.23 11.59
N SER A 136 -4.32 1.51 12.27
CA SER A 136 -3.31 2.10 13.15
C SER A 136 -2.35 3.00 12.36
N ALA A 137 -1.90 2.58 11.17
CA ALA A 137 -1.06 3.40 10.30
C ALA A 137 -1.80 4.66 9.80
N ILE A 138 -3.08 4.54 9.42
CA ILE A 138 -3.91 5.68 9.03
C ILE A 138 -4.00 6.70 10.17
N ALA A 139 -4.17 6.25 11.42
CA ALA A 139 -4.24 7.14 12.57
C ALA A 139 -2.93 7.92 12.78
N LYS A 140 -1.78 7.25 12.66
CA LYS A 140 -0.45 7.88 12.82
C LYS A 140 -0.18 8.97 11.78
N PHE A 141 -0.69 8.81 10.56
CA PHE A 141 -0.56 9.82 9.51
C PHE A 141 -1.60 10.94 9.61
N SER A 142 -2.85 10.59 9.87
CA SER A 142 -3.96 11.54 9.75
C SER A 142 -4.11 12.46 10.97
N VAL A 143 -3.72 12.01 12.17
CA VAL A 143 -3.82 12.82 13.39
C VAL A 143 -2.89 14.04 13.34
N PRO A 144 -1.58 13.91 12.99
CA PRO A 144 -0.70 15.07 12.82
C PRO A 144 -1.20 16.07 11.76
N LEU A 145 -1.73 15.58 10.64
CA LEU A 145 -2.22 16.43 9.55
C LEU A 145 -3.40 17.32 9.95
N LEU A 146 -4.26 16.83 10.84
CA LEU A 146 -5.41 17.58 11.33
C LEU A 146 -4.99 18.73 12.27
N GLY A 147 -3.83 18.62 12.92
CA GLY A 147 -3.25 19.68 13.76
C GLY A 147 -3.93 19.86 15.12
N PHE A 148 -4.81 18.93 15.52
CA PHE A 148 -5.42 18.87 16.85
C PHE A 148 -5.39 17.43 17.35
N GLU A 149 -4.97 17.23 18.60
CA GLU A 149 -4.78 15.87 19.18
C GLU A 149 -6.05 15.34 19.85
N SER A 150 -6.95 16.22 20.28
CA SER A 150 -8.21 15.85 20.93
C SER A 150 -9.38 16.72 20.44
N ILE A 151 -10.55 16.10 20.23
CA ILE A 151 -11.83 16.81 20.04
C ILE A 151 -12.68 16.53 21.28
N GLY A 152 -13.03 17.57 22.04
CA GLY A 152 -13.93 17.42 23.18
C GLY A 152 -13.40 16.51 24.30
N GLY A 153 -12.08 16.42 24.49
CA GLY A 153 -11.44 15.57 25.50
C GLY A 153 -11.26 14.11 25.08
N ILE A 154 -11.62 13.74 23.86
CA ILE A 154 -11.41 12.40 23.28
C ILE A 154 -10.27 12.49 22.26
N ASP A 155 -9.30 11.57 22.33
CA ASP A 155 -8.23 11.49 21.33
C ASP A 155 -8.83 11.32 19.93
N VAL A 156 -8.33 12.12 18.98
CA VAL A 156 -8.84 12.13 17.59
C VAL A 156 -8.80 10.74 16.95
N LYS A 157 -7.84 9.90 17.32
CA LYS A 157 -7.72 8.52 16.82
C LYS A 157 -9.00 7.70 17.04
N PHE A 158 -9.70 7.89 18.16
CA PHE A 158 -10.91 7.14 18.49
C PHE A 158 -12.15 7.63 17.74
N ILE A 159 -12.12 8.82 17.15
CA ILE A 159 -13.19 9.37 16.32
C ILE A 159 -12.91 9.08 14.86
N LEU A 160 -11.67 9.33 14.43
CA LEU A 160 -11.26 9.27 13.03
C LEU A 160 -11.24 7.84 12.49
N VAL A 161 -10.67 6.90 13.24
CA VAL A 161 -10.55 5.50 12.78
C VAL A 161 -11.93 4.87 12.56
N PRO A 162 -12.89 4.93 13.51
CA PRO A 162 -14.24 4.43 13.26
C PRO A 162 -14.97 5.14 12.12
N ALA A 163 -14.80 6.46 11.97
CA ALA A 163 -15.44 7.19 10.86
C ALA A 163 -14.95 6.71 9.49
N ILE A 164 -13.62 6.57 9.33
CA ILE A 164 -13.03 6.02 8.11
C ILE A 164 -13.49 4.57 7.91
N ALA A 165 -13.49 3.76 8.97
CA ALA A 165 -13.93 2.37 8.90
C ALA A 165 -15.38 2.24 8.42
N VAL A 166 -16.29 3.06 8.94
CA VAL A 166 -17.70 3.09 8.49
C VAL A 166 -17.79 3.43 7.00
N ILE A 167 -17.08 4.46 6.54
CA ILE A 167 -17.08 4.85 5.13
C ILE A 167 -16.56 3.70 4.24
N VAL A 168 -15.43 3.09 4.63
CA VAL A 168 -14.80 1.98 3.90
C VAL A 168 -15.71 0.76 3.83
N VAL A 169 -16.32 0.39 4.96
CA VAL A 169 -17.28 -0.71 5.01
C VAL A 169 -18.51 -0.40 4.15
N LEU A 170 -19.03 0.82 4.20
CA LEU A 170 -20.19 1.21 3.40
C LEU A 170 -19.90 1.06 1.90
N TYR A 171 -18.88 1.71 1.34
CA TYR A 171 -18.65 1.59 -0.11
C TYR A 171 -18.17 0.19 -0.53
N GLY A 172 -17.42 -0.50 0.33
CA GLY A 172 -16.87 -1.83 0.04
C GLY A 172 -17.93 -2.94 0.06
N VAL A 173 -18.73 -3.01 1.12
CA VAL A 173 -19.78 -4.03 1.26
C VAL A 173 -20.91 -3.78 0.27
N LEU A 174 -21.23 -2.53 -0.06
CA LEU A 174 -22.34 -2.24 -0.96
C LEU A 174 -22.01 -2.57 -2.42
N GLY A 175 -20.77 -2.37 -2.86
CA GLY A 175 -20.40 -2.50 -4.27
C GLY A 175 -19.59 -3.75 -4.65
N GLY A 176 -19.23 -4.59 -3.68
CA GLY A 176 -18.47 -5.83 -3.90
C GLY A 176 -17.12 -5.60 -4.59
N LEU A 177 -16.62 -6.63 -5.28
CA LEU A 177 -15.31 -6.58 -5.95
C LEU A 177 -15.23 -5.49 -7.02
N THR A 178 -16.35 -5.19 -7.69
CA THR A 178 -16.39 -4.14 -8.71
C THR A 178 -16.09 -2.77 -8.09
N ALA A 179 -16.75 -2.41 -6.97
CA ALA A 179 -16.41 -1.17 -6.29
C ALA A 179 -14.95 -1.15 -5.86
N ALA A 180 -14.47 -2.24 -5.23
CA ALA A 180 -13.08 -2.36 -4.78
C ALA A 180 -12.08 -2.05 -5.89
N TYR A 181 -12.29 -2.56 -7.11
CA TYR A 181 -11.37 -2.35 -8.22
C TYR A 181 -11.37 -0.91 -8.75
N TYR A 182 -12.55 -0.28 -8.84
CA TYR A 182 -12.62 1.12 -9.26
C TYR A 182 -12.08 2.06 -8.17
N THR A 183 -12.28 1.74 -6.89
CA THR A 183 -11.67 2.49 -5.80
C THR A 183 -10.15 2.33 -5.78
N ASP A 184 -9.64 1.12 -6.00
CA ASP A 184 -8.20 0.83 -6.09
C ASP A 184 -7.55 1.54 -7.28
N LEU A 185 -8.26 1.69 -8.40
CA LEU A 185 -7.81 2.49 -9.54
C LEU A 185 -7.59 3.95 -9.17
N ILE A 186 -8.59 4.59 -8.58
CA ILE A 186 -8.49 6.01 -8.21
C ILE A 186 -7.44 6.20 -7.13
N GLN A 187 -7.49 5.40 -6.07
CA GLN A 187 -6.51 5.44 -4.98
C GLN A 187 -5.10 5.18 -5.49
N GLY A 188 -4.94 4.19 -6.38
CA GLY A 188 -3.64 3.85 -6.94
C GLY A 188 -3.05 4.98 -7.76
N LEU A 189 -3.86 5.64 -8.60
CA LEU A 189 -3.44 6.83 -9.34
C LEU A 189 -3.02 7.97 -8.42
N LEU A 190 -3.79 8.23 -7.35
CA LEU A 190 -3.46 9.25 -6.35
C LEU A 190 -2.16 8.92 -5.60
N ILE A 191 -1.95 7.65 -5.22
CA ILE A 191 -0.72 7.19 -4.56
C ILE A 191 0.47 7.38 -5.49
N ILE A 192 0.38 7.00 -6.77
CA ILE A 192 1.47 7.17 -7.74
C ILE A 192 1.78 8.66 -7.93
N LEU A 193 0.74 9.49 -8.10
CA LEU A 193 0.89 10.93 -8.25
C LEU A 193 1.61 11.54 -7.03
N LEU A 194 1.15 11.20 -5.82
CA LEU A 194 1.78 11.64 -4.57
C LEU A 194 3.24 11.19 -4.50
N SER A 195 3.51 9.92 -4.81
CA SER A 195 4.85 9.33 -4.75
C SER A 195 5.85 10.04 -5.67
N VAL A 196 5.40 10.48 -6.85
CA VAL A 196 6.25 11.19 -7.82
C VAL A 196 6.38 12.67 -7.46
N LEU A 197 5.31 13.32 -6.99
CA LEU A 197 5.31 14.75 -6.67
C LEU A 197 6.16 15.08 -5.44
N LEU A 198 6.21 14.20 -4.44
CA LEU A 198 6.94 14.49 -3.20
C LEU A 198 8.46 14.65 -3.40
N ILE A 199 9.04 13.98 -4.39
CA ILE A 199 10.46 14.05 -4.67
C ILE A 199 10.90 15.48 -5.09
N PRO A 200 10.38 16.09 -6.18
CA PRO A 200 10.79 17.44 -6.58
C PRO A 200 10.44 18.50 -5.53
N PHE A 201 9.28 18.40 -4.87
CA PHE A 201 8.93 19.35 -3.80
C PHE A 201 9.86 19.23 -2.59
N GLY A 202 10.21 18.01 -2.19
CA GLY A 202 11.14 17.76 -1.10
C GLY A 202 12.56 18.24 -1.43
N LEU A 203 13.06 17.95 -2.63
CA LEU A 203 14.38 18.45 -3.09
C LEU A 203 14.41 19.98 -3.15
N TRP A 204 13.33 20.61 -3.61
CA TRP A 204 13.22 22.07 -3.59
C TRP A 204 13.18 22.64 -2.17
N SER A 205 12.55 21.94 -1.23
CA SER A 205 12.55 22.30 0.18
C SER A 205 13.96 22.26 0.78
N LEU A 206 14.79 21.28 0.37
CA LEU A 206 16.21 21.24 0.77
C LEU A 206 16.99 22.45 0.25
N VAL A 207 16.77 22.84 -1.00
CA VAL A 207 17.39 24.04 -1.58
C VAL A 207 16.98 25.30 -0.83
N LYS A 208 15.69 25.44 -0.47
CA LYS A 208 15.22 26.58 0.33
C LYS A 208 15.81 26.63 1.73
N SER A 209 15.99 25.47 2.34
CA SER A 209 16.40 25.39 3.75
C SER A 209 17.91 25.48 3.92
N PHE A 210 18.69 24.97 2.96
CA PHE A 210 20.14 24.78 3.10
C PHE A 210 20.97 25.24 1.89
N GLY A 211 20.35 25.64 0.78
CA GLY A 211 21.01 26.16 -0.42
C GLY A 211 20.65 27.63 -0.69
N ASP A 212 20.90 28.08 -1.92
CA ASP A 212 20.49 29.40 -2.40
C ASP A 212 19.42 29.26 -3.52
N PRO A 213 18.13 29.53 -3.23
CA PRO A 213 17.05 29.43 -4.21
C PRO A 213 17.17 30.37 -5.42
N ALA A 214 18.00 31.42 -5.35
CA ALA A 214 18.18 32.36 -6.46
C ALA A 214 19.11 31.82 -7.55
N THR A 215 20.03 30.92 -7.18
CA THR A 215 21.08 30.39 -8.07
C THR A 215 20.98 28.89 -8.30
N MET A 216 20.35 28.16 -7.38
CA MET A 216 20.26 26.69 -7.40
C MET A 216 18.88 26.21 -7.85
N GLY A 217 18.85 25.16 -8.66
CA GLY A 217 17.65 24.49 -9.12
C GLY A 217 17.26 23.27 -8.28
N VAL A 218 16.15 22.62 -8.63
CA VAL A 218 15.66 21.42 -7.90
C VAL A 218 16.69 20.28 -7.88
N MET A 219 17.48 20.12 -8.95
CA MET A 219 18.50 19.07 -9.04
C MET A 219 19.67 19.27 -8.07
N ASP A 220 19.98 20.52 -7.70
CA ASP A 220 20.98 20.80 -6.66
C ASP A 220 20.54 20.28 -5.29
N GLY A 221 19.24 20.03 -5.09
CA GLY A 221 18.72 19.35 -3.91
C GLY A 221 19.33 17.96 -3.71
N PHE A 222 19.71 17.25 -4.78
CA PHE A 222 20.42 15.97 -4.64
C PHE A 222 21.84 16.15 -4.11
N ARG A 223 22.53 17.22 -4.48
CA ARG A 223 23.86 17.54 -3.94
C ARG A 223 23.75 17.85 -2.45
N ILE A 224 22.80 18.72 -2.07
CA ILE A 224 22.53 19.06 -0.67
C ILE A 224 22.15 17.82 0.15
N LEU A 225 21.36 16.91 -0.43
CA LEU A 225 21.01 15.64 0.20
C LEU A 225 22.26 14.81 0.54
N HIS A 226 23.21 14.67 -0.40
CA HIS A 226 24.46 13.93 -0.16
C HIS A 226 25.42 14.64 0.81
N GLU A 227 25.36 15.96 0.92
CA GLU A 227 26.16 16.74 1.88
C GLU A 227 25.63 16.61 3.30
N ARG A 228 24.31 16.47 3.47
CA ARG A 228 23.66 16.41 4.79
C ARG A 228 23.52 15.00 5.36
N VAL A 229 23.45 13.99 4.49
CA VAL A 229 23.22 12.60 4.89
C VAL A 229 24.50 11.82 4.73
N ALA A 230 24.88 11.06 5.77
CA ALA A 230 26.11 10.27 5.72
C ALA A 230 26.03 9.21 4.59
N SER A 231 27.18 8.93 3.97
CA SER A 231 27.30 7.99 2.84
C SER A 231 26.70 6.61 3.11
N ASP A 232 26.74 6.16 4.36
CA ASP A 232 26.25 4.85 4.78
C ASP A 232 24.72 4.71 4.62
N TYR A 233 23.97 5.81 4.68
CA TYR A 233 22.53 5.82 4.42
C TYR A 233 22.18 5.59 2.94
N PHE A 234 23.13 5.70 2.01
CA PHE A 234 22.89 5.47 0.57
C PHE A 234 23.24 4.05 0.14
N SER A 235 23.83 3.24 1.02
CA SER A 235 24.10 1.85 0.71
C SER A 235 22.82 1.01 0.72
N LEU A 236 22.72 0.10 -0.25
CA LEU A 236 21.56 -0.78 -0.42
C LEU A 236 21.61 -2.02 0.46
N PHE A 237 22.80 -2.47 0.88
CA PHE A 237 22.97 -3.73 1.61
C PHE A 237 23.69 -3.56 2.95
N SER A 238 24.32 -2.41 3.15
CA SER A 238 24.80 -1.94 4.46
C SER A 238 24.04 -0.66 4.82
N GLY A 239 23.98 -0.34 6.10
CA GLY A 239 23.32 0.87 6.57
C GLY A 239 23.77 1.24 7.98
N PRO A 240 23.36 2.40 8.50
CA PRO A 240 23.70 2.86 9.85
C PRO A 240 23.28 1.87 10.93
N SER A 241 22.15 1.21 10.71
CA SER A 241 21.63 0.09 11.50
C SER A 241 21.92 -1.24 10.79
N ALA A 242 23.16 -1.45 10.30
CA ALA A 242 23.59 -2.65 9.56
C ALA A 242 23.26 -3.93 10.34
N GLY A 243 22.08 -4.47 10.09
CA GLY A 243 21.47 -5.54 10.88
C GLY A 243 19.97 -5.74 10.62
N GLU A 244 19.24 -4.71 10.19
CA GLU A 244 17.78 -4.82 9.97
C GLU A 244 17.42 -5.68 8.73
N PHE A 245 18.21 -5.60 7.63
CA PHE A 245 17.93 -6.34 6.37
C PHE A 245 19.16 -7.06 5.78
N PRO A 246 19.78 -8.01 6.49
CA PRO A 246 20.87 -8.80 5.91
C PRO A 246 20.35 -9.68 4.75
N VAL A 247 21.22 -10.04 3.80
CA VAL A 247 20.83 -10.84 2.61
C VAL A 247 20.06 -12.12 2.97
N LYS A 248 20.47 -12.81 4.05
CA LYS A 248 19.78 -14.00 4.59
C LYS A 248 18.33 -13.74 5.01
N TYR A 249 18.03 -12.54 5.52
CA TYR A 249 16.68 -12.11 5.89
C TYR A 249 15.85 -11.84 4.63
N ILE A 250 16.42 -11.16 3.63
CA ILE A 250 15.77 -10.89 2.33
C ILE A 250 15.41 -12.20 1.63
N VAL A 251 16.33 -13.17 1.59
CA VAL A 251 16.08 -14.50 1.00
C VAL A 251 14.98 -15.23 1.76
N SER A 252 15.07 -15.28 3.10
CA SER A 252 14.05 -15.94 3.94
C SER A 252 12.66 -15.36 3.74
N LEU A 253 12.53 -14.02 3.73
CA LEU A 253 11.24 -13.35 3.52
C LEU A 253 10.72 -13.50 2.09
N THR A 254 11.62 -13.56 1.10
CA THR A 254 11.23 -13.85 -0.29
C THR A 254 10.60 -15.24 -0.40
N LEU A 255 11.23 -16.25 0.21
CA LEU A 255 10.71 -17.62 0.23
C LEU A 255 9.39 -17.71 1.00
N LEU A 256 9.28 -17.05 2.16
CA LEU A 256 8.04 -16.98 2.92
C LEU A 256 6.93 -16.27 2.12
N GLY A 257 7.27 -15.19 1.42
CA GLY A 257 6.34 -14.43 0.57
C GLY A 257 5.80 -15.26 -0.60
N LEU A 258 6.66 -16.07 -1.24
CA LEU A 258 6.26 -17.00 -2.30
C LEU A 258 5.22 -18.01 -1.82
N VAL A 259 5.42 -18.58 -0.64
CA VAL A 259 4.49 -19.55 -0.05
C VAL A 259 3.22 -18.87 0.47
N GLY A 260 3.37 -17.70 1.10
CA GLY A 260 2.29 -17.01 1.77
C GLY A 260 1.29 -16.37 0.81
N ILE A 261 1.75 -15.79 -0.31
CA ILE A 261 0.87 -15.01 -1.19
C ILE A 261 -0.21 -15.85 -1.86
N VAL A 262 0.11 -17.09 -2.23
CA VAL A 262 -0.83 -18.01 -2.90
C VAL A 262 -1.94 -18.53 -2.00
N VAL A 263 -1.82 -18.38 -0.68
CA VAL A 263 -2.86 -18.78 0.27
C VAL A 263 -3.65 -17.60 0.83
N GLN A 264 -3.37 -16.37 0.39
CA GLN A 264 -4.10 -15.20 0.88
C GLN A 264 -5.53 -15.15 0.32
N PRO A 265 -6.58 -15.00 1.16
CA PRO A 265 -7.98 -15.10 0.72
C PRO A 265 -8.35 -14.17 -0.43
N HIS A 266 -7.92 -12.90 -0.38
CA HIS A 266 -8.20 -11.92 -1.43
C HIS A 266 -7.54 -12.25 -2.79
N PHE A 267 -6.50 -13.10 -2.77
CA PHE A 267 -5.67 -13.39 -3.92
C PHE A 267 -6.38 -14.29 -4.94
N ILE A 268 -7.47 -14.98 -4.56
CA ILE A 268 -8.29 -15.70 -5.55
C ILE A 268 -8.93 -14.75 -6.57
N ALA A 269 -9.37 -13.58 -6.12
CA ALA A 269 -9.98 -12.57 -6.96
C ALA A 269 -8.91 -11.70 -7.63
N THR A 270 -8.06 -11.06 -6.82
CA THR A 270 -7.02 -10.11 -7.26
C THR A 270 -5.82 -10.75 -7.94
N GLY A 271 -5.53 -12.02 -7.63
CA GLY A 271 -4.48 -12.81 -8.27
C GLY A 271 -4.86 -13.35 -9.64
N GLY A 272 -5.93 -12.84 -10.28
CA GLY A 272 -6.28 -13.15 -11.67
C GLY A 272 -7.57 -13.94 -11.87
N GLY A 273 -8.23 -14.42 -10.81
CA GLY A 273 -9.48 -15.18 -10.93
C GLY A 273 -10.65 -14.36 -11.47
N SER A 274 -10.63 -13.04 -11.25
CA SER A 274 -11.65 -12.08 -11.74
C SER A 274 -11.33 -11.52 -13.15
N ALA A 275 -10.23 -11.95 -13.78
CA ALA A 275 -9.80 -11.40 -15.07
C ALA A 275 -10.60 -11.97 -16.24
N LYS A 276 -10.70 -11.17 -17.30
CA LYS A 276 -11.38 -11.59 -18.54
C LYS A 276 -10.69 -12.78 -19.20
N SER A 277 -9.36 -12.75 -19.32
CA SER A 277 -8.55 -13.83 -19.88
C SER A 277 -7.31 -14.11 -19.04
N GLU A 278 -6.60 -15.20 -19.37
CA GLU A 278 -5.33 -15.55 -18.74
C GLU A 278 -4.27 -14.46 -18.96
N ASP A 279 -4.20 -13.88 -20.15
CA ASP A 279 -3.22 -12.82 -20.43
C ASP A 279 -3.50 -11.55 -19.64
N GLU A 280 -4.78 -11.18 -19.50
CA GLU A 280 -5.18 -10.02 -18.68
C GLU A 280 -4.86 -10.25 -17.19
N ALA A 281 -4.98 -11.49 -16.70
CA ALA A 281 -4.56 -11.88 -15.35
C ALA A 281 -3.05 -11.75 -15.16
N ARG A 282 -2.26 -12.29 -16.10
CA ARG A 282 -0.78 -12.25 -16.07
C ARG A 282 -0.27 -10.82 -16.09
N ILE A 283 -0.71 -10.04 -17.07
CA ILE A 283 -0.29 -8.64 -17.26
C ILE A 283 -0.73 -7.80 -16.06
N GLY A 284 -2.00 -7.94 -15.65
CA GLY A 284 -2.54 -7.22 -14.49
C GLY A 284 -1.69 -7.41 -13.25
N LEU A 285 -1.50 -8.67 -12.85
CA LEU A 285 -0.81 -9.01 -11.62
C LEU A 285 0.67 -8.61 -11.62
N VAL A 286 1.38 -8.84 -12.73
CA VAL A 286 2.82 -8.50 -12.83
C VAL A 286 3.03 -6.99 -12.90
N VAL A 287 2.30 -6.29 -13.77
CA VAL A 287 2.47 -4.84 -13.94
C VAL A 287 2.05 -4.09 -12.67
N GLY A 288 0.97 -4.51 -12.01
CA GLY A 288 0.51 -3.88 -10.76
C GLY A 288 1.56 -4.00 -9.64
N ASN A 289 2.12 -5.20 -9.47
CA ASN A 289 3.17 -5.42 -8.48
C ASN A 289 4.49 -4.69 -8.84
N PHE A 290 4.83 -4.59 -10.12
CA PHE A 290 6.01 -3.85 -10.56
C PHE A 290 5.86 -2.34 -10.33
N LEU A 291 4.67 -1.79 -10.61
CA LEU A 291 4.34 -0.39 -10.35
C LEU A 291 4.46 -0.06 -8.86
N LYS A 292 4.04 -0.97 -7.97
CA LYS A 292 4.26 -0.84 -6.51
C LYS A 292 5.75 -0.66 -6.17
N ARG A 293 6.65 -1.37 -6.86
CA ARG A 293 8.10 -1.27 -6.61
C ARG A 293 8.67 0.09 -7.03
N LEU A 294 8.18 0.67 -8.12
CA LEU A 294 8.55 2.02 -8.52
C LEU A 294 8.16 3.05 -7.46
N CYS A 295 6.93 2.95 -6.92
CA CYS A 295 6.51 3.80 -5.79
C CYS A 295 7.36 3.59 -4.54
N THR A 296 7.70 2.34 -4.22
CA THR A 296 8.57 2.00 -3.07
C THR A 296 9.93 2.70 -3.16
N ALA A 297 10.55 2.70 -4.35
CA ALA A 297 11.81 3.41 -4.57
C ALA A 297 11.63 4.93 -4.39
N GLY A 298 10.54 5.50 -4.89
CA GLY A 298 10.21 6.91 -4.68
C GLY A 298 10.00 7.27 -3.21
N TRP A 299 9.36 6.40 -2.42
CA TRP A 299 9.19 6.59 -0.97
C TRP A 299 10.51 6.53 -0.21
N ALA A 300 11.41 5.62 -0.57
CA ALA A 300 12.73 5.57 0.04
C ALA A 300 13.53 6.85 -0.22
N ILE A 301 13.49 7.39 -1.45
CA ILE A 301 14.12 8.67 -1.78
C ILE A 301 13.46 9.81 -0.98
N THR A 302 12.14 9.84 -0.91
CA THR A 302 11.38 10.85 -0.14
C THR A 302 11.75 10.79 1.34
N ALA A 303 11.95 9.61 1.90
CA ALA A 303 12.36 9.43 3.29
C ALA A 303 13.80 9.91 3.55
N LEU A 304 14.73 9.70 2.60
CA LEU A 304 16.07 10.28 2.70
C LEU A 304 16.05 11.81 2.63
N ILE A 305 15.18 12.38 1.78
CA ILE A 305 14.95 13.83 1.72
C ILE A 305 14.40 14.34 3.06
N ALA A 306 13.41 13.65 3.63
CA ALA A 306 12.87 13.96 4.94
C ALA A 306 13.95 13.86 6.03
N LEU A 307 14.82 12.86 5.96
CA LEU A 307 15.97 12.71 6.87
C LEU A 307 16.93 13.90 6.78
N ALA A 308 17.25 14.37 5.57
CA ALA A 308 18.09 15.56 5.39
C ALA A 308 17.44 16.86 5.91
N LEU A 309 16.11 16.98 5.79
CA LEU A 309 15.34 18.13 6.29
C LEU A 309 15.17 18.12 7.82
N LEU A 310 14.90 16.94 8.38
CA LEU A 310 14.33 16.80 9.72
C LEU A 310 15.28 16.09 10.71
N ALA A 311 16.54 15.82 10.35
CA ALA A 311 17.52 15.14 11.22
C ALA A 311 17.66 15.77 12.63
N GLY A 312 17.33 17.05 12.81
CA GLY A 312 17.33 17.74 14.11
C GLY A 312 16.03 17.64 14.91
N ASN A 313 14.98 16.97 14.41
CA ASN A 313 13.68 16.90 15.06
C ASN A 313 13.63 15.79 16.11
N ALA A 314 13.53 16.17 17.38
CA ALA A 314 13.48 15.25 18.52
C ALA A 314 12.24 14.33 18.53
N GLU A 315 11.12 14.75 17.95
CA GLU A 315 9.90 13.92 17.90
C GLU A 315 10.05 12.73 16.95
N ILE A 316 10.72 12.93 15.81
CA ILE A 316 10.95 11.87 14.82
C ILE A 316 12.08 10.93 15.30
N ALA A 317 13.06 11.46 16.02
CA ALA A 317 14.06 10.64 16.70
C ALA A 317 13.44 9.71 17.74
N ALA A 318 12.34 10.12 18.40
CA ALA A 318 11.60 9.30 19.35
C ALA A 318 10.61 8.32 18.70
N ASP A 319 9.94 8.73 17.62
CA ASP A 319 9.00 7.87 16.86
C ASP A 319 9.22 8.02 15.33
N PRO A 320 10.04 7.13 14.73
CA PRO A 320 10.30 7.14 13.29
C PRO A 320 9.06 6.86 12.41
N ASP A 321 7.92 6.44 12.97
CA ASP A 321 6.68 6.30 12.20
C ASP A 321 6.09 7.67 11.82
N ARG A 322 6.51 8.74 12.49
CA ARG A 322 6.03 10.11 12.26
C ARG A 322 6.71 10.83 11.10
N VAL A 323 7.72 10.22 10.46
CA VAL A 323 8.47 10.83 9.34
C VAL A 323 7.57 11.35 8.20
N TRP A 324 6.40 10.74 8.00
CA TRP A 324 5.44 11.16 6.97
C TRP A 324 4.37 12.14 7.45
N GLY A 325 4.25 12.34 8.76
CA GLY A 325 3.19 13.16 9.37
C GLY A 325 3.66 14.50 9.93
N VAL A 326 4.97 14.79 9.92
CA VAL A 326 5.61 15.97 10.50
C VAL A 326 6.15 16.89 9.43
#